data_AF-A0A929BMS4-F1
#
_entry.id   AF-A0A929BMS4-F1
#
_cell.length_a   1.000
_cell.length_b   1.000
_cell.length_c   1.000
_cell.angle_alpha   90.00
_cell.angle_beta   90.00
_cell.angle_gamma   90.00
#
_symmetry.space_group_name_H-M   'P 1'
#
loop_
_entity.id
_entity.type
_entity.pdbx_description
1 polymer ?
#
loop_
_entity_poly.entity_id
_entity_poly.type
_entity_poly.pdbx_seq_one_letter_code
_entity_poly.pdbx_strand_id
1 'polypeptide(L)'
;MNDQQPSRMDQMLNLLVGEIEERMRTRMGPAPAAAPPAVEAPIPPIPPVAPPAEAVAPMEPMEMIAEPEAEVVEPVVEFEDMEPEAGWQPPEPAVSPNAARLMGRLALGLLVAIVLINIPFNRHGTTLATAMPDSAAVVIRDGLVVKEEDDEEIYVYQDEQFRWISSLDAFEHLGFTWGDVHVVEDGFLDQFEIGTPLHVLLKCHSSPHIYRLEGGEKRWIRDIATFEAEGHVWQDVRFVGCNYLRDLPDGETIPPGFGPPPQP
;
A
#
# COMPACT_ATOMS: atom_id res chain seq x y z
N MET A 1 -5.04 -56.89 -51.01
CA MET A 1 -4.55 -55.68 -50.35
C MET A 1 -5.63 -54.63 -50.54
N ASN A 2 -6.36 -54.26 -49.48
CA ASN A 2 -7.40 -53.23 -49.53
C ASN A 2 -6.83 -51.96 -48.90
N ASP A 3 -6.51 -50.98 -49.73
CA ASP A 3 -6.22 -49.62 -49.30
C ASP A 3 -7.54 -48.95 -48.85
N GLN A 4 -7.73 -48.82 -47.54
CA GLN A 4 -8.80 -47.99 -46.99
C GLN A 4 -8.38 -46.53 -47.13
N GLN A 5 -9.09 -45.78 -47.98
CA GLN A 5 -8.90 -44.34 -48.09
C GLN A 5 -9.21 -43.67 -46.74
N PRO A 6 -8.34 -42.76 -46.24
CA PRO A 6 -8.55 -42.09 -44.97
C PRO A 6 -9.81 -41.24 -45.00
N SER A 7 -10.57 -41.25 -43.90
CA SER A 7 -11.84 -40.54 -43.81
C SER A 7 -11.63 -39.02 -43.92
N ARG A 8 -12.69 -38.28 -44.29
CA ARG A 8 -12.61 -36.81 -44.35
C ARG A 8 -12.23 -36.17 -43.01
N MET A 9 -12.57 -36.81 -41.89
CA MET A 9 -12.14 -36.35 -40.57
C MET A 9 -10.65 -36.56 -40.35
N ASP A 10 -10.09 -37.70 -40.77
CA ASP A 10 -8.65 -37.97 -40.65
C ASP A 10 -7.83 -36.98 -41.47
N GLN A 11 -8.33 -36.61 -42.66
CA GLN A 11 -7.71 -35.58 -43.47
C GLN A 11 -7.72 -34.21 -42.78
N MET A 12 -8.84 -33.86 -42.13
CA MET A 12 -8.96 -32.59 -41.42
C MET A 12 -8.09 -32.56 -40.15
N LEU A 13 -8.01 -33.66 -39.41
CA LEU A 13 -7.12 -33.78 -38.25
C LEU A 13 -5.65 -33.66 -38.64
N ASN A 14 -5.24 -34.31 -39.73
CA ASN A 14 -3.87 -34.21 -40.24
C ASN A 14 -3.51 -32.78 -40.67
N LEU A 15 -4.46 -32.04 -41.26
CA LEU A 15 -4.27 -30.63 -41.59
C LEU A 15 -4.14 -29.75 -40.35
N LEU A 16 -4.95 -29.98 -39.31
CA LEU A 16 -4.84 -29.23 -38.05
C LEU A 16 -3.51 -29.51 -37.33
N VAL A 17 -3.06 -30.76 -37.29
CA VAL A 17 -1.79 -31.14 -36.64
C VAL A 17 -0.60 -30.47 -37.34
N GLY A 18 -0.60 -30.45 -38.68
CA GLY A 18 0.44 -29.77 -39.45
C GLY A 18 0.53 -28.27 -39.14
N GLU A 19 -0.60 -27.58 -39.08
CA GLU A 19 -0.66 -26.14 -38.78
C GLU A 19 -0.17 -25.82 -37.35
N ILE A 20 -0.49 -26.68 -36.37
CA ILE A 20 -0.05 -26.54 -34.98
C ILE A 20 1.47 -26.72 -34.87
N GLU A 21 2.05 -27.72 -35.55
CA GLU A 21 3.49 -27.91 -35.57
C GLU A 21 4.23 -26.72 -36.19
N GLU A 22 3.70 -26.16 -37.28
CA GLU A 22 4.30 -25.01 -37.95
C GLU A 22 4.27 -23.75 -37.07
N ARG A 23 3.16 -23.50 -36.37
CA ARG A 23 3.08 -22.42 -35.36
C ARG A 23 4.02 -22.63 -34.19
N MET A 24 4.16 -23.86 -33.70
CA MET A 24 5.11 -24.15 -32.61
C MET A 24 6.54 -23.90 -33.06
N ARG A 25 6.92 -24.36 -34.26
CA ARG A 25 8.26 -24.15 -34.82
C ARG A 25 8.56 -22.67 -35.07
N THR A 26 7.55 -21.89 -35.47
CA THR A 26 7.65 -20.43 -35.63
C THR A 26 7.85 -19.72 -34.28
N ARG A 27 7.15 -20.15 -33.22
CA ARG A 27 7.33 -19.61 -31.86
C ARG A 27 8.67 -19.99 -31.24
N MET A 28 9.15 -21.20 -31.50
CA MET A 28 10.35 -21.73 -30.84
C MET A 28 11.64 -21.19 -31.45
N GLY A 29 11.57 -20.53 -32.62
CA GLY A 29 12.73 -20.02 -33.35
C GLY A 29 13.68 -21.15 -33.77
N PRO A 30 14.73 -20.85 -34.57
CA PRO A 30 15.78 -21.84 -34.79
C PRO A 30 16.46 -22.17 -33.46
N ALA A 31 16.60 -23.47 -33.16
CA ALA A 31 17.36 -23.93 -32.00
C ALA A 31 18.75 -23.29 -32.02
N PRO A 32 19.24 -22.73 -30.90
CA PRO A 32 20.58 -22.15 -30.87
C PRO A 32 21.59 -23.25 -31.21
N ALA A 33 22.41 -23.00 -32.23
CA ALA A 33 23.55 -23.85 -32.54
C ALA A 33 24.40 -23.98 -31.27
N ALA A 34 24.78 -25.22 -30.94
CA ALA A 34 25.57 -25.54 -29.75
C ALA A 34 26.76 -24.57 -29.63
N ALA A 35 26.76 -23.79 -28.55
CA ALA A 35 27.85 -22.86 -28.25
C ALA A 35 29.15 -23.64 -28.04
N PRO A 36 30.30 -23.19 -28.59
CA PRO A 36 31.60 -23.76 -28.23
C PRO A 36 31.87 -23.52 -26.74
N PRO A 37 32.68 -24.37 -26.08
CA PRO A 37 32.93 -24.24 -24.64
C PRO A 37 33.53 -22.88 -24.31
N ALA A 38 32.94 -22.21 -23.33
CA ALA A 38 33.29 -20.88 -22.88
C ALA A 38 34.75 -20.82 -22.41
N VAL A 39 35.54 -19.98 -23.06
CA VAL A 39 36.82 -19.51 -22.53
C VAL A 39 36.49 -18.52 -21.41
N GLU A 40 36.96 -18.83 -20.21
CA GLU A 40 36.78 -18.03 -18.99
C GLU A 40 37.42 -16.65 -19.20
N ALA A 41 36.59 -15.63 -19.41
CA ALA A 41 37.04 -14.24 -19.50
C ALA A 41 37.16 -13.66 -18.08
N PRO A 42 38.24 -12.91 -17.76
CA PRO A 42 38.46 -12.39 -16.42
C PRO A 42 37.45 -11.30 -16.07
N ILE A 43 36.95 -11.37 -14.84
CA ILE A 43 36.04 -10.39 -14.23
C ILE A 43 36.72 -9.01 -14.22
N PRO A 44 36.09 -7.94 -14.74
CA PRO A 44 36.66 -6.60 -14.66
C PRO A 44 36.68 -6.10 -13.20
N PRO A 45 37.72 -5.34 -12.78
CA PRO A 45 37.84 -4.89 -11.39
C PRO A 45 36.74 -3.89 -11.03
N ILE A 46 36.16 -4.09 -9.84
CA ILE A 46 35.18 -3.21 -9.21
C ILE A 46 35.86 -1.84 -8.95
N PRO A 47 35.26 -0.70 -9.34
CA PRO A 47 35.82 0.62 -9.03
C PRO A 47 35.77 0.90 -7.52
N PRO A 48 36.76 1.64 -6.96
CA PRO A 48 36.84 1.87 -5.52
C PRO A 48 35.70 2.75 -5.01
N VAL A 49 35.14 2.31 -3.87
CA VAL A 49 34.13 3.03 -3.07
C VAL A 49 34.73 4.34 -2.54
N ALA A 50 34.04 5.46 -2.77
CA ALA A 50 34.41 6.76 -2.22
C ALA A 50 34.20 6.80 -0.69
N PRO A 51 35.06 7.49 0.08
CA PRO A 51 34.95 7.55 1.54
C PRO A 51 33.78 8.45 1.99
N PRO A 52 33.23 8.20 3.19
CA PRO A 52 32.12 8.99 3.74
C PRO A 52 32.59 10.37 4.20
N ALA A 53 31.80 11.41 3.90
CA ALA A 53 32.05 12.77 4.36
C ALA A 53 31.75 12.90 5.86
N GLU A 54 32.64 13.60 6.55
CA GLU A 54 32.71 13.80 7.99
C GLU A 54 31.53 14.58 8.60
N ALA A 55 31.36 14.30 9.90
CA ALA A 55 30.38 14.87 10.81
C ALA A 55 30.53 16.39 11.03
N VAL A 56 29.39 17.06 11.19
CA VAL A 56 29.34 18.42 11.77
C VAL A 56 28.64 18.32 13.13
N ALA A 57 29.42 18.58 14.19
CA ALA A 57 28.97 18.70 15.57
C ALA A 57 28.49 20.15 15.87
N PRO A 58 27.72 20.37 16.96
CA PRO A 58 26.85 21.54 17.12
C PRO A 58 27.55 22.76 17.71
N MET A 59 27.06 23.97 17.37
CA MET A 59 27.50 25.24 17.97
C MET A 59 26.57 25.65 19.11
N GLU A 60 27.14 25.87 20.29
CA GLU A 60 26.49 26.46 21.47
C GLU A 60 26.47 28.00 21.42
N PRO A 61 25.56 28.68 22.15
CA PRO A 61 25.34 30.12 22.03
C PRO A 61 26.28 30.94 22.94
N MET A 62 26.83 32.04 22.42
CA MET A 62 27.60 33.01 23.20
C MET A 62 26.75 34.21 23.65
N GLU A 63 26.91 34.52 24.93
CA GLU A 63 26.36 35.63 25.71
C GLU A 63 26.69 37.01 25.14
N MET A 64 25.76 37.96 25.29
CA MET A 64 26.00 39.40 25.12
C MET A 64 26.24 40.04 26.48
N ILE A 65 27.36 40.76 26.62
CA ILE A 65 27.70 41.59 27.78
C ILE A 65 28.00 43.03 27.32
N ALA A 66 27.26 43.99 27.92
CA ALA A 66 27.53 45.39 28.34
C ALA A 66 28.19 46.41 27.36
N GLU A 67 27.50 47.50 26.96
CA GLU A 67 27.49 48.91 27.53
C GLU A 67 28.71 49.78 27.07
N PRO A 68 28.73 51.15 27.13
CA PRO A 68 27.92 52.08 27.93
C PRO A 68 27.51 53.46 27.32
N GLU A 69 26.61 54.12 28.05
CA GLU A 69 26.43 55.55 28.42
C GLU A 69 26.92 56.73 27.55
N ALA A 70 26.06 57.75 27.47
CA ALA A 70 26.45 59.16 27.47
C ALA A 70 25.45 60.02 28.28
N GLU A 71 25.85 60.38 29.51
CA GLU A 71 25.84 61.72 30.16
C GLU A 71 25.27 62.92 29.34
N VAL A 72 24.62 63.98 29.84
CA VAL A 72 24.65 64.70 31.13
C VAL A 72 23.53 65.77 31.14
N VAL A 73 22.85 65.88 32.29
CA VAL A 73 22.40 67.08 33.05
C VAL A 73 21.80 68.30 32.32
N GLU A 74 20.55 68.63 32.68
CA GLU A 74 19.98 69.98 32.61
C GLU A 74 20.07 70.71 33.97
N PRO A 75 20.27 72.04 33.99
CA PRO A 75 19.90 72.87 35.12
C PRO A 75 18.70 73.79 34.80
N VAL A 76 17.65 73.60 35.61
CA VAL A 76 16.80 74.60 36.28
C VAL A 76 16.70 76.00 35.67
N VAL A 77 15.50 76.40 35.21
CA VAL A 77 14.86 77.67 35.64
C VAL A 77 13.33 77.51 35.65
N GLU A 78 12.76 77.92 36.77
CA GLU A 78 11.33 77.97 37.15
C GLU A 78 10.66 79.26 36.63
N PHE A 79 9.36 79.40 36.92
CA PHE A 79 8.44 80.54 36.71
C PHE A 79 7.69 80.54 35.37
N GLU A 80 6.48 79.97 35.31
CA GLU A 80 5.18 80.45 35.85
C GLU A 80 4.56 81.63 35.08
N ASP A 81 3.29 81.39 34.75
CA ASP A 81 2.19 82.31 34.46
C ASP A 81 2.06 82.97 33.07
N MET A 82 1.24 82.34 32.21
CA MET A 82 -0.02 82.96 31.78
C MET A 82 -1.00 81.93 31.17
N GLU A 83 -2.27 82.05 31.54
CA GLU A 83 -3.42 81.21 31.16
C GLU A 83 -3.80 81.27 29.65
N PRO A 84 -4.61 80.31 29.14
CA PRO A 84 -4.38 79.68 27.85
C PRO A 84 -5.13 80.35 26.68
N GLU A 85 -4.39 80.68 25.63
CA GLU A 85 -4.97 80.93 24.30
C GLU A 85 -5.08 79.59 23.54
N ALA A 86 -6.22 79.40 22.90
CA ALA A 86 -6.68 78.16 22.27
C ALA A 86 -5.65 77.54 21.29
N GLY A 87 -4.90 76.56 21.78
CA GLY A 87 -4.15 75.62 20.96
C GLY A 87 -5.03 74.43 20.58
N TRP A 88 -5.17 74.19 19.29
CA TRP A 88 -5.81 72.99 18.76
C TRP A 88 -5.03 71.75 19.22
N GLN A 89 -5.58 70.99 20.17
CA GLN A 89 -5.05 69.68 20.58
C GLN A 89 -5.73 68.61 19.70
N PRO A 90 -5.00 67.78 18.94
CA PRO A 90 -5.63 66.62 18.33
C PRO A 90 -6.18 65.73 19.45
N PRO A 91 -7.42 65.22 19.33
CA PRO A 91 -7.96 64.36 20.38
C PRO A 91 -7.06 63.14 20.53
N GLU A 92 -6.55 62.92 21.74
CA GLU A 92 -6.02 61.61 22.09
C GLU A 92 -7.12 60.59 21.79
N PRO A 93 -6.84 59.50 21.05
CA PRO A 93 -7.85 58.51 20.79
C PRO A 93 -8.30 57.95 22.15
N ALA A 94 -9.47 58.37 22.59
CA ALA A 94 -10.17 57.84 23.74
C ALA A 94 -10.61 56.42 23.39
N VAL A 95 -9.66 55.49 23.33
CA VAL A 95 -9.97 54.07 23.31
C VAL A 95 -10.48 53.77 24.70
N SER A 96 -11.81 53.86 24.87
CA SER A 96 -12.44 53.48 26.12
C SER A 96 -11.92 52.09 26.54
N PRO A 97 -11.67 51.84 27.83
CA PRO A 97 -11.16 50.54 28.28
C PRO A 97 -12.09 49.38 27.87
N ASN A 98 -13.37 49.69 27.63
CA ASN A 98 -14.33 48.76 27.07
C ASN A 98 -14.06 48.47 25.59
N ALA A 99 -13.70 49.47 24.77
CA ALA A 99 -13.28 49.27 23.37
C ALA A 99 -11.98 48.45 23.28
N ALA A 100 -11.01 48.68 24.17
CA ALA A 100 -9.78 47.87 24.22
C ALA A 100 -10.07 46.40 24.56
N ARG A 101 -10.96 46.14 25.53
CA ARG A 101 -11.41 44.78 25.87
C ARG A 101 -12.24 44.14 24.75
N LEU A 102 -13.05 44.91 24.05
CA LEU A 102 -13.84 44.44 22.91
C LEU A 102 -12.93 44.09 21.73
N MET A 103 -11.93 44.91 21.45
CA MET A 103 -10.87 44.63 20.46
C MET A 103 -10.03 43.41 20.85
N GLY A 104 -9.69 43.25 22.14
CA GLY A 104 -8.99 42.06 22.61
C GLY A 104 -9.81 40.78 22.44
N ARG A 105 -11.12 40.83 22.71
CA ARG A 105 -12.03 39.69 22.48
C ARG A 105 -12.26 39.41 21.01
N LEU A 106 -12.35 40.45 20.17
CA LEU A 106 -12.42 40.31 18.71
C LEU A 106 -11.14 39.71 18.14
N ALA A 107 -9.97 40.18 18.60
CA ALA A 107 -8.67 39.65 18.18
C ALA A 107 -8.49 38.19 18.62
N LEU A 108 -8.86 37.85 19.85
CA LEU A 108 -8.84 36.46 20.33
C LEU A 108 -9.82 35.58 19.56
N GLY A 109 -11.03 36.07 19.30
CA GLY A 109 -12.03 35.37 18.49
C GLY A 109 -11.57 35.15 17.06
N LEU A 110 -10.92 36.15 16.44
CA LEU A 110 -10.32 36.03 15.12
C LEU A 110 -9.16 35.03 15.11
N LEU A 111 -8.30 35.04 16.14
CA LEU A 111 -7.20 34.09 16.27
C LEU A 111 -7.72 32.67 16.45
N VAL A 112 -8.73 32.47 17.30
CA VAL A 112 -9.43 31.17 17.44
C VAL A 112 -10.10 30.76 16.13
N ALA A 113 -10.74 31.67 15.41
CA ALA A 113 -11.34 31.38 14.11
C ALA A 113 -10.28 31.00 13.05
N ILE A 114 -9.16 31.72 12.98
CA ILE A 114 -8.02 31.39 12.11
C ILE A 114 -7.48 30.01 12.47
N VAL A 115 -7.31 29.74 13.76
CA VAL A 115 -6.86 28.44 14.27
C VAL A 115 -7.88 27.34 13.95
N LEU A 116 -9.18 27.58 14.06
CA LEU A 116 -10.21 26.60 13.67
C LEU A 116 -10.33 26.40 12.16
N ILE A 117 -10.00 27.40 11.35
CA ILE A 117 -9.95 27.33 9.88
C ILE A 117 -8.65 26.63 9.42
N ASN A 118 -7.55 26.77 10.17
CA ASN A 118 -6.23 26.23 9.82
C ASN A 118 -5.90 24.90 10.54
N ILE A 119 -6.62 24.52 11.60
CA ILE A 119 -6.55 23.18 12.19
C ILE A 119 -7.45 22.26 11.35
N PRO A 120 -6.88 21.26 10.65
CA PRO A 120 -7.67 20.25 9.98
C PRO A 120 -8.30 19.33 11.04
N PHE A 121 -9.52 19.64 11.49
CA PHE A 121 -10.37 18.58 12.03
C PHE A 121 -10.93 17.80 10.84
N ASN A 122 -10.07 16.97 10.26
CA ASN A 122 -10.41 15.76 9.55
C ASN A 122 -9.11 14.96 9.44
N ARG A 123 -9.20 13.65 9.70
CA ARG A 123 -8.05 12.73 9.59
C ARG A 123 -7.46 12.65 8.17
N HIS A 124 -8.03 13.34 7.19
CA HIS A 124 -7.50 13.44 5.84
C HIS A 124 -7.60 14.89 5.37
N GLY A 125 -6.46 15.58 5.37
CA GLY A 125 -6.33 16.98 4.94
C GLY A 125 -6.36 17.12 3.41
N THR A 126 -7.54 17.06 2.81
CA THR A 126 -7.76 17.39 1.40
C THR A 126 -8.74 18.56 1.29
N THR A 127 -8.40 19.53 0.43
CA THR A 127 -9.29 20.65 0.10
C THR A 127 -10.54 20.15 -0.61
N LEU A 128 -11.71 20.74 -0.37
CA LEU A 128 -13.00 20.38 -1.01
C LEU A 128 -12.95 20.38 -2.55
N ALA A 129 -11.99 21.07 -3.18
CA ALA A 129 -11.77 21.04 -4.63
C ALA A 129 -11.05 19.76 -5.13
N THR A 130 -10.59 18.91 -4.23
CA THR A 130 -9.99 17.59 -4.49
C THR A 130 -10.86 16.45 -3.97
N ALA A 131 -12.03 16.75 -3.39
CA ALA A 131 -13.11 15.79 -3.27
C ALA A 131 -13.78 15.63 -4.65
N MET A 132 -13.00 15.22 -5.66
CA MET A 132 -13.59 14.43 -6.72
C MET A 132 -14.10 13.16 -6.03
N PRO A 133 -15.33 12.70 -6.29
CA PRO A 133 -15.64 11.33 -5.97
C PRO A 133 -14.68 10.52 -6.85
N ASP A 134 -13.68 9.87 -6.25
CA ASP A 134 -12.90 8.83 -6.91
C ASP A 134 -13.76 7.57 -7.17
N SER A 135 -15.08 7.75 -7.31
CA SER A 135 -15.96 6.86 -8.06
C SER A 135 -15.64 6.94 -9.55
N ALA A 136 -14.36 6.74 -9.91
CA ALA A 136 -14.05 6.19 -11.21
C ALA A 136 -14.88 4.92 -11.31
N ALA A 137 -15.82 4.88 -12.26
CA ALA A 137 -16.74 3.75 -12.39
C ALA A 137 -15.91 2.45 -12.50
N VAL A 138 -15.84 1.70 -11.40
CA VAL A 138 -15.10 0.45 -11.33
C VAL A 138 -15.79 -0.49 -12.30
N VAL A 139 -15.07 -0.86 -13.37
CA VAL A 139 -15.60 -1.77 -14.36
C VAL A 139 -15.49 -3.18 -13.79
N ILE A 140 -16.64 -3.79 -13.56
CA ILE A 140 -16.74 -5.14 -13.02
C ILE A 140 -16.47 -6.14 -14.15
N ARG A 141 -15.41 -6.91 -13.97
CA ARG A 141 -14.93 -7.94 -14.90
C ARG A 141 -13.93 -8.81 -14.15
N ASP A 142 -13.72 -10.02 -14.65
CA ASP A 142 -12.83 -10.99 -14.02
C ASP A 142 -11.45 -10.40 -13.76
N GLY A 143 -10.94 -10.65 -12.56
CA GLY A 143 -9.66 -10.12 -12.07
C GLY A 143 -9.75 -8.76 -11.40
N LEU A 144 -10.93 -8.12 -11.32
CA LEU A 144 -11.12 -6.93 -10.49
C LEU A 144 -10.87 -7.28 -9.03
N VAL A 145 -9.92 -6.60 -8.39
CA VAL A 145 -9.63 -6.75 -6.95
C VAL A 145 -10.16 -5.53 -6.22
N VAL A 146 -10.93 -5.75 -5.16
CA VAL A 146 -11.54 -4.68 -4.35
C VAL A 146 -11.33 -4.90 -2.86
N LYS A 147 -11.41 -3.81 -2.11
CA LYS A 147 -11.45 -3.77 -0.65
C LYS A 147 -12.43 -2.67 -0.23
N GLU A 148 -13.35 -2.96 0.69
CA GLU A 148 -14.22 -1.91 1.24
C GLU A 148 -13.42 -0.98 2.16
N GLU A 149 -13.82 0.30 2.23
CA GLU A 149 -13.07 1.33 2.98
C GLU A 149 -12.80 0.93 4.43
N ASP A 150 -13.80 0.35 5.10
CA ASP A 150 -13.79 0.04 6.53
C ASP A 150 -13.35 -1.39 6.89
N ASP A 151 -13.26 -2.29 5.91
CA ASP A 151 -12.90 -3.70 6.09
C ASP A 151 -11.45 -4.00 5.67
N GLU A 152 -10.82 -5.02 6.25
CA GLU A 152 -9.44 -5.42 5.92
C GLU A 152 -9.38 -6.46 4.79
N GLU A 153 -10.52 -7.09 4.51
CA GLU A 153 -10.69 -8.16 3.56
C GLU A 153 -10.55 -7.69 2.12
N ILE A 154 -9.79 -8.47 1.34
CA ILE A 154 -9.58 -8.22 -0.09
C ILE A 154 -10.34 -9.29 -0.87
N TYR A 155 -11.12 -8.83 -1.85
CA TYR A 155 -11.94 -9.69 -2.70
C TYR A 155 -11.48 -9.58 -4.15
N VAL A 156 -11.59 -10.67 -4.90
CA VAL A 156 -11.41 -10.66 -6.35
C VAL A 156 -12.68 -11.15 -7.04
N TYR A 157 -13.07 -10.45 -8.10
CA TYR A 157 -14.18 -10.85 -8.94
C TYR A 157 -13.73 -11.94 -9.93
N GLN A 158 -14.33 -13.12 -9.85
CA GLN A 158 -14.07 -14.27 -10.74
C GLN A 158 -15.34 -15.11 -10.86
N ASP A 159 -15.62 -15.63 -12.05
CA ASP A 159 -16.76 -16.53 -12.29
C ASP A 159 -18.10 -15.92 -11.81
N GLU A 160 -18.31 -14.63 -12.09
CA GLU A 160 -19.51 -13.85 -11.75
C GLU A 160 -19.72 -13.54 -10.25
N GLN A 161 -18.78 -13.93 -9.38
CA GLN A 161 -18.86 -13.77 -7.92
C GLN A 161 -17.61 -13.07 -7.35
N PHE A 162 -17.76 -12.38 -6.23
CA PHE A 162 -16.60 -11.90 -5.46
C PHE A 162 -16.12 -13.02 -4.53
N ARG A 163 -14.81 -13.28 -4.54
CA ARG A 163 -14.19 -14.32 -3.71
C ARG A 163 -13.19 -13.67 -2.78
N TRP A 164 -13.35 -13.91 -1.48
CA TRP A 164 -12.42 -13.42 -0.46
C TRP A 164 -11.05 -14.09 -0.60
N ILE A 165 -9.97 -13.32 -0.56
CA ILE A 165 -8.60 -13.82 -0.51
C ILE A 165 -8.21 -14.03 0.95
N SER A 166 -8.05 -15.29 1.37
CA SER A 166 -8.07 -15.68 2.79
C SER A 166 -6.89 -15.21 3.66
N SER A 167 -5.90 -14.53 3.09
CA SER A 167 -4.78 -13.92 3.81
C SER A 167 -3.96 -13.00 2.90
N LEU A 168 -3.15 -12.13 3.51
CA LEU A 168 -2.20 -11.30 2.77
C LEU A 168 -1.13 -12.13 2.03
N ASP A 169 -0.61 -13.19 2.64
CA ASP A 169 0.28 -14.10 1.94
C ASP A 169 -0.43 -14.76 0.73
N ALA A 170 -1.70 -15.16 0.88
CA ALA A 170 -2.47 -15.71 -0.24
C ALA A 170 -2.59 -14.70 -1.39
N PHE A 171 -2.80 -13.43 -1.07
CA PHE A 171 -2.84 -12.34 -2.04
C PHE A 171 -1.53 -12.25 -2.85
N GLU A 172 -0.38 -12.30 -2.19
CA GLU A 172 0.93 -12.27 -2.85
C GLU A 172 1.20 -13.53 -3.69
N HIS A 173 0.86 -14.72 -3.18
CA HIS A 173 1.03 -16.00 -3.88
C HIS A 173 0.10 -16.15 -5.10
N LEU A 174 -1.03 -15.44 -5.11
CA LEU A 174 -1.92 -15.33 -6.27
C LEU A 174 -1.41 -14.33 -7.32
N GLY A 175 -0.34 -13.58 -7.01
CA GLY A 175 0.32 -12.66 -7.93
C GLY A 175 -0.30 -11.26 -7.97
N PHE A 176 -1.17 -10.94 -7.02
CA PHE A 176 -1.72 -9.60 -6.89
C PHE A 176 -0.75 -8.65 -6.20
N THR A 177 -0.88 -7.37 -6.49
CA THR A 177 -0.13 -6.27 -5.89
C THR A 177 -1.10 -5.25 -5.31
N TRP A 178 -0.68 -4.45 -4.33
CA TRP A 178 -1.51 -3.38 -3.78
C TRP A 178 -1.98 -2.36 -4.83
N GLY A 179 -1.29 -2.25 -5.97
CA GLY A 179 -1.72 -1.42 -7.10
C GLY A 179 -2.93 -1.97 -7.86
N ASP A 180 -3.26 -3.25 -7.68
CA ASP A 180 -4.44 -3.90 -8.26
C ASP A 180 -5.69 -3.71 -7.39
N VAL A 181 -5.53 -3.34 -6.12
CA VAL A 181 -6.64 -3.23 -5.15
C VAL A 181 -7.36 -1.90 -5.32
N HIS A 182 -8.64 -1.97 -5.67
CA HIS A 182 -9.54 -0.82 -5.72
C HIS A 182 -10.31 -0.67 -4.41
N VAL A 183 -10.16 0.48 -3.76
CA VAL A 183 -10.96 0.80 -2.58
C VAL A 183 -12.36 1.23 -3.02
N VAL A 184 -13.38 0.61 -2.45
CA VAL A 184 -14.80 0.86 -2.76
C VAL A 184 -15.55 1.26 -1.49
N GLU A 185 -16.69 1.95 -1.65
CA GLU A 185 -17.56 2.35 -0.53
C GLU A 185 -18.06 1.12 0.24
N ASP A 186 -18.29 1.29 1.55
CA ASP A 186 -18.93 0.30 2.40
C ASP A 186 -20.29 -0.15 1.83
N GLY A 187 -20.57 -1.46 1.87
CA GLY A 187 -21.77 -2.06 1.30
C GLY A 187 -21.77 -2.19 -0.23
N PHE A 188 -20.65 -1.86 -0.91
CA PHE A 188 -20.51 -2.14 -2.34
C PHE A 188 -20.65 -3.64 -2.64
N LEU A 189 -20.15 -4.50 -1.74
CA LEU A 189 -20.17 -5.95 -1.92
C LEU A 189 -21.56 -6.57 -1.68
N ASP A 190 -22.46 -5.89 -0.97
CA ASP A 190 -23.80 -6.38 -0.59
C ASP A 190 -24.69 -6.76 -1.78
N GLN A 191 -24.44 -6.14 -2.94
CA GLN A 191 -25.20 -6.38 -4.17
C GLN A 191 -24.66 -7.57 -5.00
N PHE A 192 -23.58 -8.21 -4.56
CA PHE A 192 -22.94 -9.32 -5.26
C PHE A 192 -23.02 -10.62 -4.48
N GLU A 193 -22.95 -11.73 -5.19
CA GLU A 193 -22.78 -13.03 -4.56
C GLU A 193 -21.33 -13.18 -4.09
N ILE A 194 -21.17 -13.49 -2.80
CA ILE A 194 -19.87 -13.83 -2.21
C ILE A 194 -19.65 -15.33 -2.38
N GLY A 195 -18.69 -15.68 -3.22
CA GLY A 195 -18.30 -17.04 -3.52
C GLY A 195 -17.40 -17.67 -2.45
N THR A 196 -17.03 -18.92 -2.67
CA THR A 196 -16.09 -19.63 -1.79
C THR A 196 -14.77 -18.88 -1.71
N PRO A 197 -14.17 -18.73 -0.51
CA PRO A 197 -12.88 -18.05 -0.38
C PRO A 197 -11.79 -18.69 -1.25
N LEU A 198 -10.89 -17.85 -1.73
CA LEU A 198 -9.66 -18.23 -2.42
C LEU A 198 -8.58 -18.47 -1.38
N HIS A 199 -8.24 -19.74 -1.22
CA HIS A 199 -7.17 -20.18 -0.35
C HIS A 199 -5.95 -20.54 -1.19
N VAL A 200 -4.76 -20.17 -0.70
CA VAL A 200 -3.51 -20.67 -1.26
C VAL A 200 -3.14 -21.96 -0.53
N LEU A 201 -2.89 -23.00 -1.32
CA LEU A 201 -2.49 -24.30 -0.83
C LEU A 201 -1.00 -24.45 -1.04
N LEU A 202 -0.27 -24.76 0.03
CA LEU A 202 1.18 -24.85 0.02
C LEU A 202 1.63 -26.29 0.20
N LYS A 203 2.65 -26.66 -0.56
CA LYS A 203 3.35 -27.94 -0.46
C LYS A 203 4.84 -27.72 -0.66
N CYS A 204 5.68 -28.53 -0.04
CA CYS A 204 7.10 -28.56 -0.39
C CYS A 204 7.50 -29.89 -1.00
N HIS A 205 8.59 -29.89 -1.76
CA HIS A 205 9.00 -31.04 -2.57
C HIS A 205 9.41 -32.27 -1.76
N SER A 206 9.92 -32.10 -0.53
CA SER A 206 10.32 -33.22 0.33
C SER A 206 9.21 -33.74 1.24
N SER A 207 8.01 -33.16 1.20
CA SER A 207 6.89 -33.53 2.07
C SER A 207 5.67 -33.96 1.26
N PRO A 208 4.95 -35.01 1.67
CA PRO A 208 3.68 -35.36 1.06
C PRO A 208 2.53 -34.41 1.48
N HIS A 209 2.70 -33.67 2.57
CA HIS A 209 1.64 -32.90 3.23
C HIS A 209 1.27 -31.62 2.46
N ILE A 210 -0.02 -31.28 2.49
CA ILE A 210 -0.59 -30.07 1.89
C ILE A 210 -1.14 -29.22 3.04
N TYR A 211 -0.83 -27.92 2.98
CA TYR A 211 -1.25 -26.96 3.99
C TYR A 211 -2.10 -25.88 3.32
N ARG A 212 -3.19 -25.48 3.95
CA ARG A 212 -3.98 -24.31 3.59
C ARG A 212 -3.47 -23.10 4.34
N LEU A 213 -3.26 -21.98 3.66
CA LEU A 213 -2.90 -20.73 4.30
C LEU A 213 -4.15 -19.87 4.54
N GLU A 214 -4.41 -19.55 5.80
CA GLU A 214 -5.63 -18.86 6.22
C GLU A 214 -5.33 -18.02 7.46
N GLY A 215 -5.68 -16.73 7.45
CA GLY A 215 -5.44 -15.85 8.60
C GLY A 215 -3.98 -15.73 9.04
N GLY A 216 -3.02 -15.98 8.13
CA GLY A 216 -1.59 -16.00 8.43
C GLY A 216 -1.08 -17.31 9.02
N GLU A 217 -1.95 -18.31 9.23
CA GLU A 217 -1.59 -19.62 9.76
C GLU A 217 -1.62 -20.70 8.68
N LYS A 218 -0.70 -21.67 8.78
CA LYS A 218 -0.76 -22.88 7.94
C LYS A 218 -1.55 -23.98 8.65
N ARG A 219 -2.63 -24.40 8.00
CA ARG A 219 -3.54 -25.45 8.46
C ARG A 219 -3.30 -26.71 7.67
N TRP A 220 -2.95 -27.81 8.31
CA TRP A 220 -2.69 -29.07 7.61
C TRP A 220 -3.99 -29.71 7.11
N ILE A 221 -4.05 -30.01 5.81
CA ILE A 221 -5.11 -30.83 5.21
C ILE A 221 -4.73 -32.30 5.38
N ARG A 222 -5.50 -33.01 6.20
CA ARG A 222 -5.16 -34.35 6.70
C ARG A 222 -4.92 -35.36 5.58
N ASP A 223 -5.80 -35.37 4.59
CA ASP A 223 -5.80 -36.33 3.48
C ASP A 223 -6.46 -35.77 2.21
N ILE A 224 -6.32 -36.51 1.11
CA ILE A 224 -6.86 -36.11 -0.20
C ILE A 224 -8.39 -36.10 -0.21
N ALA A 225 -9.05 -36.98 0.55
CA ALA A 225 -10.51 -36.97 0.63
C ALA A 225 -11.02 -35.67 1.27
N THR A 226 -10.31 -35.17 2.29
CA THR A 226 -10.59 -33.88 2.90
C THR A 226 -10.30 -32.74 1.93
N PHE A 227 -9.18 -32.79 1.20
CA PHE A 227 -8.84 -31.81 0.17
C PHE A 227 -9.98 -31.65 -0.85
N GLU A 228 -10.49 -32.76 -1.39
CA GLU A 228 -11.59 -32.77 -2.36
C GLU A 228 -12.92 -32.32 -1.73
N ALA A 229 -13.19 -32.71 -0.49
CA ALA A 229 -14.41 -32.34 0.23
C ALA A 229 -14.49 -30.83 0.54
N GLU A 230 -13.35 -30.18 0.79
CA GLU A 230 -13.23 -28.73 0.96
C GLU A 230 -13.30 -27.97 -0.39
N GLY A 231 -13.47 -28.68 -1.51
CA GLY A 231 -13.58 -28.08 -2.84
C GLY A 231 -12.25 -27.57 -3.41
N HIS A 232 -11.12 -27.99 -2.84
CA HIS A 232 -9.82 -27.58 -3.32
C HIS A 232 -9.45 -28.25 -4.64
N VAL A 233 -8.73 -27.52 -5.49
CA VAL A 233 -8.21 -28.03 -6.76
C VAL A 233 -6.69 -28.02 -6.77
N TRP A 234 -6.09 -29.01 -7.42
CA TRP A 234 -4.63 -29.17 -7.48
C TRP A 234 -3.90 -28.02 -8.16
N GLN A 235 -4.59 -27.28 -9.03
CA GLN A 235 -4.05 -26.11 -9.73
C GLN A 235 -3.72 -24.95 -8.78
N ASP A 236 -4.33 -24.94 -7.59
CA ASP A 236 -4.12 -23.93 -6.55
C ASP A 236 -2.98 -24.32 -5.60
N VAL A 237 -2.43 -25.54 -5.73
CA VAL A 237 -1.29 -25.99 -4.96
C VAL A 237 -0.01 -25.35 -5.48
N ARG A 238 0.61 -24.53 -4.65
CA ARG A 238 1.89 -23.86 -4.89
C ARG A 238 3.01 -24.60 -4.17
N PHE A 239 4.11 -24.78 -4.89
CA PHE A 239 5.31 -25.38 -4.33
C PHE A 239 6.21 -24.30 -3.72
N VAL A 240 6.55 -24.46 -2.45
CA VAL A 240 7.41 -23.56 -1.69
C VAL A 240 8.58 -24.33 -1.06
N GLY A 241 9.55 -23.59 -0.53
CA GLY A 241 10.63 -24.18 0.26
C GLY A 241 10.11 -24.75 1.58
N CYS A 242 10.64 -25.90 2.02
CA CYS A 242 10.20 -26.49 3.29
C CYS A 242 10.55 -25.63 4.51
N ASN A 243 11.61 -24.82 4.43
CA ASN A 243 11.94 -23.86 5.50
C ASN A 243 10.84 -22.80 5.67
N TYR A 244 10.37 -22.20 4.56
CA TYR A 244 9.25 -21.26 4.60
C TYR A 244 8.01 -21.88 5.27
N LEU A 245 7.66 -23.11 4.91
CA LEU A 245 6.54 -23.78 5.59
C LEU A 245 6.78 -24.00 7.08
N ARG A 246 8.01 -24.28 7.53
CA ARG A 246 8.32 -24.46 8.96
C ARG A 246 8.24 -23.15 9.75
N ASP A 247 8.51 -22.02 9.09
CA ASP A 247 8.50 -20.69 9.70
C ASP A 247 7.07 -20.14 9.86
N LEU A 248 6.10 -20.64 9.09
CA LEU A 248 4.69 -20.26 9.21
C LEU A 248 4.06 -20.83 10.49
N PRO A 249 3.23 -20.04 11.21
CA PRO A 249 2.58 -20.51 12.43
C PRO A 249 1.61 -21.66 12.16
N ASP A 250 1.57 -22.63 13.08
CA ASP A 250 0.70 -23.79 13.04
C ASP A 250 -0.74 -23.40 13.42
N GLY A 251 -1.66 -23.54 12.47
CA GLY A 251 -3.09 -23.41 12.73
C GLY A 251 -3.77 -24.76 12.99
N GLU A 252 -5.07 -24.73 13.30
CA GLU A 252 -5.87 -25.93 13.49
C GLU A 252 -5.92 -26.79 12.20
N THR A 253 -5.89 -28.12 12.34
CA THR A 253 -5.95 -29.04 11.20
C THR A 253 -7.30 -29.00 10.49
N ILE A 254 -7.32 -29.50 9.26
CA ILE A 254 -8.52 -29.67 8.45
C ILE A 254 -8.64 -31.17 8.14
N PRO A 255 -9.65 -31.89 8.68
CA PRO A 255 -10.63 -31.44 9.68
C PRO A 255 -10.01 -31.17 11.07
N PRO A 256 -10.72 -30.49 11.99
CA PRO A 256 -10.19 -30.16 13.31
C PRO A 256 -9.98 -31.41 14.20
N GLY A 257 -9.14 -31.27 15.24
CA GLY A 257 -8.93 -32.30 16.26
C GLY A 257 -7.85 -33.35 16.00
N PHE A 258 -6.95 -33.13 15.04
CA PHE A 258 -5.87 -34.09 14.69
C PHE A 258 -4.50 -33.72 15.29
N GLY A 259 -4.46 -32.79 16.24
CA GLY A 259 -3.21 -32.33 16.86
C GLY A 259 -2.46 -31.31 16.00
N PRO A 260 -1.17 -31.06 16.26
CA PRO A 260 -0.40 -30.12 15.47
C PRO A 260 -0.15 -30.66 14.04
N PRO A 261 -0.04 -29.76 13.04
CA PRO A 261 0.41 -30.11 11.70
C PRO A 261 1.71 -30.95 11.71
N PRO A 262 1.83 -31.99 10.87
CA PRO A 262 3.10 -32.65 10.65
C PRO A 262 4.07 -31.63 10.06
N GLN A 263 5.35 -31.75 10.41
CA GLN A 263 6.39 -30.88 9.86
C GLN A 263 6.76 -31.35 8.44
N PRO A 264 6.96 -30.41 7.49
CA PRO A 264 7.34 -30.71 6.11
C PRO A 264 8.84 -31.01 5.95
#